data_AF-A0AB39M361-F1
#
_entry.id   AF-A0AB39M361-F1
#
_cell.length_a   1.000
_cell.length_b   1.000
_cell.length_c   1.000
_cell.angle_alpha   90.00
_cell.angle_beta   90.00
_cell.angle_gamma   90.00
#
_symmetry.space_group_name_H-M   'P 1'
#
loop_
_entity.id
_entity.type
_entity.pdbx_description
1 polymer ?
#
loop_
_entity_poly.entity_id
_entity_poly.type
_entity_poly.pdbx_seq_one_letter_code
_entity_poly.pdbx_strand_id
1 'polypeptide(L)'
;MAFIYSRVGGKKLEEYLARLPGVQNALDEAQFEVAARAEELLLQHRQEGHATIDMVDGRIDKYVVLDDERGKKAALSIEYGRAESIVVKTAKDGSTYLDVIPASDGLFILARAANLPKKRKGKVHLD
;
A
#
# COMPACT_ATOMS: atom_id res chain seq x y z
N MET A 1 -22.69 -27.57 -24.84
CA MET A 1 -23.12 -26.23 -24.38
C MET A 1 -23.05 -26.25 -22.85
N ALA A 2 -22.23 -25.41 -22.23
CA ALA A 2 -22.05 -25.39 -20.79
C ALA A 2 -23.09 -24.46 -20.15
N PHE A 3 -23.84 -24.95 -19.16
CA PHE A 3 -24.73 -24.11 -18.36
C PHE A 3 -23.90 -23.38 -17.31
N ILE A 4 -23.73 -22.07 -17.48
CA ILE A 4 -23.08 -21.22 -16.48
C ILE A 4 -24.18 -20.66 -15.58
N TYR A 5 -24.19 -21.05 -14.32
CA TYR A 5 -25.06 -20.46 -13.31
C TYR A 5 -24.58 -19.05 -13.01
N SER A 6 -25.33 -18.01 -13.36
CA SER A 6 -24.94 -16.63 -13.09
C SER A 6 -25.00 -16.26 -11.60
N ARG A 7 -25.74 -17.04 -10.79
CA ARG A 7 -25.97 -16.80 -9.36
C ARG A 7 -26.06 -18.09 -8.57
N VAL A 8 -25.56 -18.07 -7.34
CA VAL A 8 -25.63 -19.16 -6.36
C VAL A 8 -25.97 -18.54 -5.00
N GLY A 9 -27.02 -19.04 -4.33
CA GLY A 9 -27.43 -18.53 -3.01
C GLY A 9 -27.72 -17.03 -2.97
N GLY A 10 -28.28 -16.46 -4.04
CA GLY A 10 -28.61 -15.02 -4.16
C GLY A 10 -27.44 -14.11 -4.57
N LYS A 11 -26.20 -14.59 -4.53
CA LYS A 11 -24.99 -13.85 -4.94
C LYS A 11 -24.65 -14.12 -6.40
N LYS A 12 -23.89 -13.21 -7.02
CA LYS A 12 -23.25 -13.49 -8.30
C LYS A 12 -22.26 -14.64 -8.14
N LEU A 13 -22.10 -15.47 -9.17
CA LEU A 13 -21.22 -16.64 -9.11
C LEU A 13 -19.78 -16.25 -8.68
N GLU A 14 -19.27 -15.14 -9.19
CA GLU A 14 -17.91 -14.67 -8.90
C GLU A 14 -17.74 -14.31 -7.42
N GLU A 15 -18.73 -13.63 -6.82
CA GLU A 15 -18.71 -13.31 -5.40
C GLU A 15 -18.84 -14.58 -4.54
N TYR A 16 -19.63 -15.57 -4.99
CA TYR A 16 -19.75 -16.85 -4.31
C TYR A 16 -18.40 -17.59 -4.30
N LEU A 17 -17.75 -17.69 -5.46
CA LEU A 17 -16.44 -18.33 -5.61
C LEU A 17 -15.37 -17.63 -4.78
N ALA A 18 -15.32 -16.29 -4.83
CA ALA A 18 -14.36 -15.50 -4.05
C ALA A 18 -14.47 -15.76 -2.54
N ARG A 19 -15.67 -16.07 -2.05
CA ARG A 19 -15.93 -16.34 -0.62
C ARG A 19 -15.69 -17.78 -0.19
N LEU A 20 -15.35 -18.68 -1.11
CA LEU A 20 -15.09 -20.07 -0.73
C LEU A 20 -13.91 -20.12 0.25
N PRO A 21 -13.98 -20.97 1.30
CA PRO A 21 -12.92 -21.05 2.31
C PRO A 21 -11.53 -21.29 1.70
N GLY A 22 -11.43 -22.16 0.68
CA GLY A 22 -10.15 -22.42 0.01
C GLY A 22 -9.58 -21.19 -0.71
N VAL A 23 -10.43 -20.32 -1.25
CA VAL A 23 -9.98 -19.08 -1.90
C VAL A 23 -9.53 -18.07 -0.85
N GLN A 24 -10.31 -17.90 0.22
CA GLN A 24 -9.95 -16.97 1.30
C GLN A 24 -8.66 -17.40 2.02
N ASN A 25 -8.49 -18.68 2.32
CA ASN A 25 -7.26 -19.20 2.92
C ASN A 25 -6.04 -18.96 2.02
N ALA A 26 -6.16 -19.17 0.70
CA ALA A 26 -5.07 -18.89 -0.23
C ALA A 26 -4.73 -17.38 -0.29
N LEU A 27 -5.73 -16.50 -0.16
CA LEU A 27 -5.50 -15.07 -0.05
C LEU A 27 -4.83 -14.68 1.27
N ASP A 28 -5.19 -15.32 2.39
CA ASP A 28 -4.56 -15.10 3.70
C ASP A 28 -3.08 -15.49 3.68
N GLU A 29 -2.76 -16.66 3.10
CA GLU A 29 -1.37 -17.11 2.92
C GLU A 29 -0.55 -16.13 2.07
N ALA A 30 -1.12 -15.70 0.94
CA ALA A 30 -0.46 -14.73 0.06
C ALA A 30 -0.30 -13.36 0.73
N GLN A 31 -1.31 -12.88 1.47
CA GLN A 31 -1.26 -11.63 2.21
C GLN A 31 -0.15 -11.66 3.26
N PHE A 32 -0.06 -12.76 4.03
CA PHE A 32 0.97 -12.94 5.05
C PHE A 32 2.37 -12.97 4.43
N GLU A 33 2.58 -13.73 3.35
CA GLU A 33 3.87 -13.80 2.65
C GLU A 33 4.33 -12.42 2.16
N VAL A 34 3.42 -11.66 1.56
CA VAL A 34 3.71 -10.30 1.07
C VAL A 34 3.97 -9.35 2.24
N ALA A 35 3.20 -9.42 3.32
CA ALA A 35 3.40 -8.58 4.50
C ALA A 35 4.77 -8.83 5.14
N ALA A 36 5.15 -10.09 5.36
CA ALA A 36 6.45 -10.45 5.93
C ALA A 36 7.62 -9.92 5.09
N ARG A 37 7.54 -10.05 3.75
CA ARG A 37 8.56 -9.47 2.85
C ARG A 37 8.58 -7.94 2.90
N ALA A 38 7.41 -7.31 2.95
CA ALA A 38 7.30 -5.85 3.02
C ALA A 38 7.91 -5.32 4.33
N GLU A 39 7.69 -6.01 5.45
CA GLU A 39 8.30 -5.68 6.74
C GLU A 39 9.82 -5.78 6.69
N GLU A 40 10.35 -6.86 6.11
CA GLU A 40 11.79 -7.03 5.93
C GLU A 40 12.40 -5.88 5.10
N LEU A 41 11.79 -5.57 3.95
CA LEU A 41 12.23 -4.48 3.08
C LEU A 41 12.13 -3.12 3.78
N LEU A 42 11.07 -2.89 4.54
CA LEU A 42 10.90 -1.66 5.30
C LEU A 42 11.99 -1.53 6.37
N LEU A 43 12.30 -2.61 7.10
CA LEU A 43 13.36 -2.63 8.11
C LEU A 43 14.73 -2.33 7.52
N GLN A 44 15.06 -2.87 6.35
CA GLN A 44 16.33 -2.60 5.66
C GLN A 44 16.53 -1.11 5.31
N HIS A 45 15.44 -0.36 5.11
CA HIS A 45 15.46 1.05 4.74
C HIS A 45 15.05 1.99 5.89
N ARG A 46 14.80 1.46 7.07
CA ARG A 46 14.29 2.22 8.22
C ARG A 46 15.40 3.04 8.85
N GLN A 47 15.37 4.36 8.64
CA GLN A 47 16.18 5.30 9.44
C GLN A 47 15.43 5.78 10.70
N GLU A 48 14.10 5.97 10.60
CA GLU A 48 13.21 6.38 11.69
C GLU A 48 11.99 5.44 11.77
N GLY A 49 11.52 5.15 13.00
CA GLY A 49 10.60 4.05 13.31
C GLY A 49 9.10 4.28 13.05
N HIS A 50 8.71 5.19 12.14
CA HIS A 50 7.31 5.66 12.08
C HIS A 50 6.42 4.90 11.10
N ALA A 51 6.98 4.38 10.01
CA ALA A 51 6.22 3.60 9.05
C ALA A 51 6.06 2.14 9.49
N THR A 52 4.92 1.52 9.16
CA THR A 52 4.55 0.14 9.48
C THR A 52 3.90 -0.57 8.29
N ILE A 53 3.88 -1.90 8.33
CA ILE A 53 3.11 -2.71 7.40
C ILE A 53 1.90 -3.26 8.14
N ASP A 54 0.72 -3.08 7.54
CA ASP A 54 -0.54 -3.59 8.09
C ASP A 54 -1.22 -4.53 7.10
N MET A 55 -1.92 -5.53 7.65
CA MET A 55 -2.78 -6.44 6.89
C MET A 55 -4.22 -6.05 7.12
N VAL A 56 -4.96 -5.79 6.04
CA VAL A 56 -6.35 -5.34 6.10
C VAL A 56 -7.24 -6.26 5.27
N ASP A 57 -8.37 -6.63 5.84
CA ASP A 57 -9.37 -7.45 5.19
C ASP A 57 -10.44 -6.58 4.55
N GLY A 58 -10.64 -6.80 3.25
CA GLY A 58 -11.80 -6.30 2.54
C GLY A 58 -13.00 -7.24 2.66
N ARG A 59 -14.02 -6.98 1.84
CA ARG A 59 -15.24 -7.81 1.81
C ARG A 59 -15.01 -9.22 1.23
N ILE A 60 -14.04 -9.33 0.32
CA ILE A 60 -13.57 -10.56 -0.34
C ILE A 60 -12.06 -10.49 -0.65
N ASP A 61 -11.47 -9.29 -0.66
CA ASP A 61 -10.08 -9.05 -0.96
C ASP A 61 -9.24 -8.97 0.32
N LYS A 62 -7.93 -9.15 0.17
CA LYS A 62 -6.93 -9.02 1.23
C LYS A 62 -5.89 -8.00 0.81
N TYR A 63 -5.54 -7.09 1.71
CA TYR A 63 -4.65 -5.97 1.42
C TYR A 63 -3.43 -5.98 2.34
N VAL A 64 -2.29 -5.56 1.78
CA VAL A 64 -1.09 -5.22 2.53
C VAL A 64 -0.86 -3.73 2.35
N VAL A 65 -0.78 -3.00 3.46
CA VAL A 65 -0.77 -1.54 3.49
C VAL A 65 0.54 -1.06 4.09
N LEU A 66 1.19 -0.11 3.42
CA LEU A 66 2.28 0.66 4.00
C LEU A 66 1.68 1.91 4.65
N ASP A 67 1.72 1.97 5.98
CA ASP A 67 1.23 3.09 6.77
C ASP A 67 2.39 3.94 7.30
N ASP A 68 2.23 5.26 7.29
CA ASP A 68 3.12 6.23 7.96
C ASP A 68 2.29 7.37 8.62
N GLU A 69 1.05 7.08 9.03
CA GLU A 69 0.17 8.07 9.66
C GLU A 69 0.71 8.62 10.98
N ARG A 70 1.47 7.80 11.71
CA ARG A 70 2.17 8.20 12.96
C ARG A 70 3.43 9.03 12.70
N GLY A 71 3.89 9.09 11.46
CA GLY A 71 5.10 9.78 11.04
C GLY A 71 4.80 11.04 10.26
N LYS A 72 5.45 11.17 9.10
CA LYS A 72 5.35 12.35 8.24
C LYS A 72 4.23 12.20 7.20
N LYS A 73 3.40 11.16 7.32
CA LYS A 73 2.40 10.77 6.32
C LYS A 73 3.04 10.57 4.94
N ALA A 74 4.23 9.97 4.94
CA ALA A 74 5.11 9.91 3.79
C ALA A 74 5.07 8.57 3.04
N ALA A 75 4.12 7.68 3.34
CA ALA A 75 4.00 6.35 2.72
C ALA A 75 4.10 6.39 1.18
N LEU A 76 3.42 7.34 0.52
CA LEU A 76 3.51 7.52 -0.93
C LEU A 76 4.92 7.91 -1.41
N SER A 77 5.63 8.74 -0.65
CA SER A 77 7.00 9.15 -0.96
C SER A 77 8.00 8.02 -0.69
N ILE A 78 7.73 7.17 0.30
CA ILE A 78 8.52 5.97 0.59
C ILE A 78 8.36 4.97 -0.56
N GLU A 79 7.14 4.71 -1.01
CA GLU A 79 6.86 3.73 -2.06
C GLU A 79 7.35 4.19 -3.44
N TYR A 80 6.96 5.39 -3.87
CA TYR A 80 7.18 5.85 -5.25
C TYR A 80 8.28 6.91 -5.42
N GLY A 81 8.84 7.39 -4.31
CA GLY A 81 9.77 8.51 -4.31
C GLY A 81 9.05 9.86 -4.38
N ARG A 82 9.84 10.93 -4.36
CA ARG A 82 9.37 12.31 -4.49
C ARG A 82 10.39 13.16 -5.23
N ALA A 83 9.90 14.17 -5.95
CA ALA A 83 10.74 15.23 -6.45
C ALA A 83 11.12 16.20 -5.31
N GLU A 84 12.17 16.99 -5.53
CA GLU A 84 12.50 18.10 -4.65
C GLU A 84 11.35 19.11 -4.64
N SER A 85 11.05 19.67 -3.46
CA SER A 85 10.05 20.71 -3.33
C SER A 85 10.46 21.73 -2.27
N ILE A 86 10.11 22.99 -2.53
CA ILE A 86 10.32 24.09 -1.59
C ILE A 86 9.01 24.33 -0.86
N VAL A 87 9.04 24.30 0.47
CA VAL A 87 7.89 24.54 1.33
C VAL A 87 8.15 25.75 2.22
N VAL A 88 7.12 26.53 2.48
CA VAL A 88 7.18 27.61 3.46
C VAL A 88 6.87 27.02 4.83
N LYS A 89 7.79 27.19 5.79
CA LYS A 89 7.60 26.79 7.18
C LYS A 89 7.61 28.00 8.09
N THR A 90 6.81 27.92 9.15
CA THR A 90 6.79 28.93 10.21
C THR A 90 7.69 28.47 11.34
N ALA A 91 8.66 29.30 11.71
CA ALA A 91 9.51 29.09 12.87
C ALA A 91 8.75 29.38 14.17
N LYS A 92 9.32 28.97 15.31
CA LYS A 92 8.69 29.15 16.64
C LYS A 92 8.50 30.63 17.02
N ASP A 93 9.25 31.53 16.40
CA ASP A 93 9.16 32.98 16.59
C ASP A 93 8.13 33.66 15.67
N GLY A 94 7.39 32.89 14.86
CA GLY A 94 6.38 33.40 13.93
C GLY A 94 6.92 33.86 12.57
N SER A 95 8.24 33.83 12.35
CA SER A 95 8.84 34.13 11.04
C SER A 95 8.65 32.97 10.06
N THR A 96 8.50 33.27 8.76
CA THR A 96 8.43 32.25 7.71
C THR A 96 9.77 32.10 7.00
N TYR A 97 10.20 30.87 6.76
CA TYR A 97 11.38 30.55 5.97
C TYR A 97 11.08 29.50 4.91
N LEU A 98 11.88 29.48 3.85
CA LEU A 98 11.84 28.45 2.83
C LEU A 98 12.66 27.25 3.31
N ASP A 99 12.04 26.08 3.30
CA ASP A 99 12.69 24.81 3.56
C ASP A 99 12.65 23.95 2.30
N VAL A 100 13.74 23.22 2.05
CA VAL A 100 13.87 22.36 0.87
C VAL A 100 13.68 20.93 1.31
N ILE A 101 12.63 20.29 0.81
CA ILE A 101 12.44 18.84 0.94
C ILE A 101 13.19 18.21 -0.22
N PRO A 102 14.31 17.48 0.02
CA PRO A 102 15.11 16.91 -1.05
C PRO A 102 14.32 15.81 -1.78
N ALA A 103 14.66 15.64 -3.06
CA ALA A 103 14.20 14.51 -3.84
C ALA A 103 14.63 13.19 -3.19
N SER A 104 13.82 12.15 -3.37
CA SER A 104 14.17 10.79 -2.96
C SER A 104 13.67 9.77 -3.97
N ASP A 105 14.47 8.74 -4.21
CA ASP A 105 14.03 7.59 -5.00
C ASP A 105 12.98 6.79 -4.23
N GLY A 106 12.08 6.15 -4.98
CA GLY A 106 11.10 5.22 -4.41
C GLY A 106 11.74 3.89 -4.04
N LEU A 107 11.38 3.37 -2.87
CA LEU A 107 11.85 2.08 -2.41
C LEU A 107 11.06 0.91 -3.00
N PHE A 108 9.81 1.19 -3.45
CA PHE A 108 8.88 0.23 -4.01
C PHE A 108 8.70 -1.00 -3.12
N ILE A 109 8.46 -0.78 -1.82
CA ILE A 109 8.40 -1.84 -0.81
C ILE A 109 7.26 -2.81 -1.15
N LEU A 110 6.05 -2.30 -1.37
CA LEU A 110 4.88 -3.14 -1.65
C LEU A 110 5.01 -3.83 -3.01
N ALA A 111 5.43 -3.11 -4.04
CA ALA A 111 5.59 -3.70 -5.37
C ALA A 111 6.65 -4.82 -5.37
N ARG A 112 7.78 -4.63 -4.68
CA ARG A 112 8.83 -5.64 -4.56
C ARG A 112 8.36 -6.84 -3.72
N ALA A 113 7.70 -6.59 -2.59
CA ALA A 113 7.20 -7.65 -1.73
C ALA A 113 6.19 -8.57 -2.44
N ALA A 114 5.34 -7.98 -3.30
CA ALA A 114 4.36 -8.69 -4.11
C ALA A 114 4.91 -9.25 -5.44
N ASN A 115 6.21 -9.10 -5.72
CA ASN A 115 6.83 -9.46 -7.01
C ASN A 115 6.13 -8.82 -8.23
N LEU A 116 5.59 -7.61 -8.05
CA LEU A 116 4.95 -6.85 -9.10
C LEU A 116 5.95 -5.90 -9.77
N PRO A 117 5.76 -5.59 -11.06
CA PRO A 117 6.59 -4.59 -11.72
C PRO A 117 6.44 -3.24 -11.02
N LYS A 118 7.56 -2.53 -10.84
CA LYS A 118 7.58 -1.15 -10.34
C LYS A 118 6.77 -0.26 -11.28
N LYS A 119 5.55 0.11 -10.88
CA LYS A 119 4.75 1.10 -11.62
C LYS A 119 5.01 2.47 -11.02
N ARG A 120 5.16 3.48 -11.89
CA ARG A 120 5.15 4.88 -11.43
C ARG A 120 3.77 5.22 -10.86
N LYS A 121 3.72 6.16 -9.91
CA LYS A 121 2.47 6.68 -9.33
C LYS A 121 1.45 6.96 -10.44
N GLY A 122 0.39 6.16 -10.50
CA GLY A 122 -0.74 6.41 -11.38
C GLY A 122 -1.47 7.68 -10.95
N LYS A 123 -2.12 8.37 -11.89
CA LYS A 123 -3.11 9.39 -11.51
C LYS A 123 -4.29 8.66 -10.89
N VAL A 124 -4.54 8.87 -9.61
CA VAL A 124 -5.77 8.39 -8.96
C VAL A 124 -6.87 9.36 -9.35
N HIS A 125 -7.83 8.89 -10.15
CA HIS A 125 -9.09 9.60 -10.33
C HIS A 125 -9.92 9.33 -9.06
N LEU A 126 -10.16 10.38 -8.29
CA LEU A 126 -11.15 10.36 -7.23
C LEU A 126 -12.45 10.78 -7.91
N ASP A 127 -13.30 9.78 -8.19
CA ASP A 127 -14.70 10.02 -8.57
C ASP A 127 -15.52 10.34 -7.31
#